data_AF-A0A2N2DNL8-F1
#
_entry.id   AF-A0A2N2DNL8-F1
#
_cell.length_a   1.000
_cell.length_b   1.000
_cell.length_c   1.000
_cell.angle_alpha   90.00
_cell.angle_beta   90.00
_cell.angle_gamma   90.00
#
_symmetry.space_group_name_H-M   'P 1'
#
loop_
_entity.id
_entity.type
_entity.pdbx_description
1 polymer ?
#
loop_
_entity_poly.entity_id
_entity_poly.type
_entity_poly.pdbx_seq_one_letter_code
_entity_poly.pdbx_strand_id
1 'polypeptide(L)'
;MLDHVRTHEDYLSFMLPRIKSLFLEKPGQVLFYLDAALKAYMLNLDGGIEILEGCYSKVFGRPADFNPADMLRSLVLMVSLGVTSIPTWVEMLMYSDVLAILSGFEQARTPSVGAFYDFWNRLWLEDKRLRKQCKKRIRKKSKKPKDAKKREKLPNRRPGTVDRLVRSFRKGKFFSTRRPERL
;
A
#
# COMPACT_ATOMS: atom_id res chain seq x y z
N MET A 1 4.51 1.68 19.79
CA MET A 1 5.89 1.47 20.25
C MET A 1 6.63 0.57 19.29
N LEU A 2 7.92 0.80 19.07
CA LEU A 2 8.79 -0.11 18.33
C LEU A 2 9.97 -0.45 19.25
N ASP A 3 10.23 -1.75 19.42
CA ASP A 3 11.29 -2.22 20.33
C ASP A 3 12.65 -2.19 19.61
N HIS A 4 12.74 -2.80 18.43
CA HIS A 4 13.92 -2.77 17.57
C HIS A 4 13.51 -2.98 16.10
N VAL A 5 14.37 -2.57 15.17
CA VAL A 5 14.28 -2.95 13.75
C VAL A 5 15.22 -4.13 13.53
N ARG A 6 14.75 -5.15 12.82
CA ARG A 6 15.53 -6.36 12.56
C ARG A 6 16.65 -6.05 11.56
N THR A 7 17.88 -6.43 11.90
CA THR A 7 19.03 -6.29 11.00
C THR A 7 18.96 -7.32 9.86
N HIS A 8 19.76 -7.11 8.82
CA HIS A 8 19.86 -8.06 7.72
C HIS A 8 20.44 -9.40 8.20
N GLU A 9 21.42 -9.38 9.10
CA GLU A 9 22.01 -10.59 9.69
C GLU A 9 20.97 -11.40 10.49
N ASP A 10 20.17 -10.73 11.34
CA ASP A 10 19.08 -11.37 12.08
C ASP A 10 18.03 -11.96 11.13
N TYR A 11 17.71 -11.23 10.05
CA TYR A 11 16.80 -11.72 9.02
C TYR A 11 17.32 -12.97 8.31
N LEU A 12 18.61 -13.02 7.96
CA LEU A 12 19.21 -14.20 7.33
C LEU A 12 19.24 -15.40 8.30
N SER A 13 19.55 -15.14 9.57
CA SER A 13 19.50 -16.14 10.64
C SER A 13 18.08 -16.69 10.85
N PHE A 14 17.07 -15.86 10.62
CA PHE A 14 15.67 -16.28 10.62
C PHE A 14 15.29 -17.08 9.36
N MET A 15 15.64 -16.58 8.18
CA MET A 15 15.14 -17.06 6.89
C MET A 15 15.81 -18.35 6.42
N LEU A 16 17.14 -18.45 6.51
CA LEU A 16 17.90 -19.56 5.92
C LEU A 16 17.54 -20.93 6.52
N PRO A 17 17.44 -21.12 7.84
CA PRO A 17 17.06 -22.41 8.41
C PRO A 17 15.64 -22.83 8.00
N ARG A 18 14.72 -21.86 7.91
CA ARG A 18 13.31 -22.10 7.55
C ARG A 18 13.16 -22.46 6.07
N ILE A 19 13.85 -21.76 5.18
CA ILE A 19 13.87 -22.11 3.75
C ILE A 19 14.53 -23.46 3.53
N LYS A 20 15.61 -23.79 4.26
CA LYS A 20 16.23 -25.12 4.19
C LYS A 20 15.25 -26.21 4.59
N SER A 21 14.51 -26.03 5.69
CA SER A 21 13.47 -26.97 6.13
C SER A 21 12.40 -27.14 5.05
N LEU A 22 11.88 -26.03 4.52
CA LEU A 22 10.87 -26.06 3.45
C LEU A 22 11.38 -26.71 2.16
N PHE A 23 12.67 -26.54 1.84
CA PHE A 23 13.25 -27.15 0.66
C PHE A 23 13.31 -28.67 0.77
N LEU A 24 13.55 -29.21 1.97
CA LEU A 24 13.51 -30.65 2.22
C LEU A 24 12.09 -31.22 2.11
N GLU A 25 11.08 -30.47 2.55
CA GLU A 25 9.68 -30.91 2.52
C GLU A 25 9.00 -30.72 1.16
N LYS A 26 9.21 -29.56 0.53
CA LYS A 26 8.48 -29.08 -0.65
C LYS A 26 9.43 -28.38 -1.63
N PRO A 27 10.41 -29.10 -2.23
CA PRO A 27 11.44 -28.49 -3.07
C PRO A 27 10.86 -27.73 -4.25
N GLY A 28 9.80 -28.23 -4.88
CA GLY A 28 9.16 -27.57 -6.02
C GLY A 28 8.63 -26.16 -5.72
N GLN A 29 8.10 -25.92 -4.51
CA GLN A 29 7.61 -24.59 -4.12
C GLN A 29 8.74 -23.60 -3.90
N VAL A 30 9.84 -24.05 -3.27
CA VAL A 30 11.01 -23.21 -3.05
C VAL A 30 11.70 -22.88 -4.37
N LEU A 31 11.85 -23.86 -5.26
CA LEU A 31 12.42 -23.66 -6.60
C LEU A 31 11.59 -22.71 -7.46
N PHE A 32 10.26 -22.77 -7.35
CA PHE A 32 9.36 -21.82 -8.04
C PHE A 32 9.64 -20.36 -7.64
N TYR A 33 9.98 -20.11 -6.37
CA TYR A 33 10.30 -18.78 -5.86
C TYR A 33 11.81 -18.50 -5.74
N LEU A 34 12.67 -19.24 -6.45
CA LEU A 34 14.13 -19.10 -6.32
C LEU A 34 14.63 -17.67 -6.58
N ASP A 35 14.14 -17.03 -7.64
CA ASP A 35 14.51 -15.65 -7.96
C ASP A 35 14.07 -14.65 -6.86
N ALA A 36 12.87 -14.84 -6.31
CA ALA A 36 12.40 -14.05 -5.16
C ALA A 36 13.24 -14.31 -3.90
N ALA A 37 13.67 -15.55 -3.67
CA ALA A 37 14.52 -15.92 -2.55
C ALA A 37 15.91 -15.26 -2.64
N LEU A 38 16.52 -15.26 -3.83
CA LEU A 38 17.80 -14.57 -4.07
C LEU A 38 17.67 -13.06 -3.86
N LYS A 39 16.59 -12.45 -4.36
CA LYS A 39 16.30 -11.02 -4.10
C LYS A 39 16.13 -10.74 -2.61
N ALA A 40 15.39 -11.58 -1.89
CA ALA A 40 15.19 -11.42 -0.45
C ALA A 40 16.51 -11.58 0.33
N TYR A 41 17.36 -12.51 -0.10
CA TYR A 41 18.71 -12.74 0.45
C TYR A 41 19.62 -11.53 0.23
N MET A 42 19.54 -10.86 -0.92
CA MET A 42 20.40 -9.70 -1.23
C MET A 42 19.85 -8.35 -0.77
N LEU A 43 18.57 -8.28 -0.43
CA LEU A 43 17.95 -7.06 0.03
C LEU A 43 18.41 -6.74 1.46
N ASN A 44 19.51 -5.99 1.58
CA ASN A 44 19.95 -5.42 2.84
C ASN A 44 19.23 -4.07 3.09
N LEU A 45 18.52 -3.97 4.22
CA LEU A 45 17.76 -2.78 4.64
C LEU A 45 18.41 -2.03 5.82
N ASP A 46 19.61 -2.41 6.23
CA ASP A 46 20.28 -1.87 7.43
C ASP A 46 20.51 -0.37 7.32
N GLY A 47 20.90 0.11 6.13
CA GLY A 47 21.07 1.55 5.88
C GLY A 47 19.77 2.37 6.03
N GLY A 48 18.61 1.73 6.09
CA GLY A 48 17.31 2.36 6.33
C GLY A 48 16.79 2.22 7.76
N ILE A 49 17.51 1.56 8.67
CA ILE A 49 17.03 1.27 10.04
C ILE A 49 16.68 2.56 10.78
N GLU A 50 17.55 3.57 10.75
CA GLU A 50 17.31 4.84 11.47
C GLU A 50 16.04 5.54 10.97
N ILE A 51 15.78 5.50 9.66
CA ILE A 51 14.57 6.07 9.05
C ILE A 51 13.33 5.29 9.52
N LEU A 52 13.41 3.96 9.50
CA LEU A 52 12.31 3.10 9.95
C LEU A 52 12.03 3.30 11.45
N GLU A 53 13.05 3.43 12.29
CA GLU A 53 12.88 3.76 13.70
C GLU A 53 12.20 5.12 13.90
N GLY A 54 12.63 6.14 13.15
CA GLY A 54 12.08 7.49 13.22
C GLY A 54 10.59 7.55 12.88
N CYS A 55 10.06 6.58 12.13
CA CYS A 55 8.64 6.48 11.80
C CYS A 55 7.77 5.95 12.96
N TYR A 56 8.37 5.48 14.06
CA TYR A 56 7.69 4.88 15.19
C TYR A 56 8.00 5.62 16.50
N SER A 57 7.01 5.69 17.38
CA SER A 57 7.25 6.21 18.74
C SER A 57 7.98 5.15 19.57
N LYS A 58 9.02 5.57 20.30
CA LYS A 58 9.76 4.71 21.26
C LYS A 58 9.06 4.56 22.62
N VAL A 59 8.14 5.48 22.95
CA VAL A 59 7.58 5.59 24.31
C VAL A 59 6.06 5.36 24.36
N PHE A 60 5.33 5.74 23.30
CA PHE A 60 3.87 5.79 23.34
C PHE A 60 3.19 4.94 22.25
N GLY A 61 1.99 4.48 22.55
CA GLY A 61 1.10 3.77 21.63
C GLY A 61 1.37 2.28 21.51
N ARG A 62 0.42 1.56 20.90
CA ARG A 62 0.45 0.09 20.73
C ARG A 62 1.77 -0.38 20.10
N PRO A 63 2.39 -1.45 20.63
CA PRO A 63 3.55 -2.10 20.01
C PRO A 63 3.29 -2.45 18.54
N ALA A 64 4.32 -2.39 17.71
CA ALA A 64 4.24 -2.84 16.34
C ALA A 64 4.17 -4.37 16.31
N ASP A 65 3.10 -4.93 15.76
CA ASP A 65 2.92 -6.39 15.70
C ASP A 65 3.93 -7.08 14.76
N PHE A 66 4.44 -6.32 13.79
CA PHE A 66 5.36 -6.77 12.75
C PHE A 66 6.53 -5.80 12.64
N ASN A 67 7.72 -6.33 12.38
CA ASN A 67 8.93 -5.53 12.24
C ASN A 67 8.85 -4.65 10.97
N PRO A 68 9.18 -3.36 11.04
CA PRO A 68 9.10 -2.47 9.89
C PRO A 68 10.04 -2.87 8.73
N ALA A 69 11.20 -3.48 9.02
CA ALA A 69 12.10 -3.96 7.97
C ALA A 69 11.50 -5.16 7.22
N ASP A 70 10.84 -6.08 7.94
CA ASP A 70 10.13 -7.22 7.32
C ASP A 70 8.92 -6.75 6.51
N MET A 71 8.16 -5.78 7.01
CA MET A 71 7.06 -5.15 6.26
C MET A 71 7.54 -4.52 4.95
N LEU A 72 8.67 -3.78 4.98
CA LEU A 72 9.25 -3.19 3.78
C LEU A 72 9.76 -4.26 2.81
N ARG A 73 10.46 -5.29 3.31
CA ARG A 73 10.93 -6.43 2.51
C ARG A 73 9.77 -7.14 1.83
N SER A 74 8.66 -7.36 2.53
CA SER A 74 7.44 -7.94 1.97
C SER A 74 6.88 -7.11 0.81
N LEU A 75 6.87 -5.78 0.93
CA LEU A 75 6.41 -4.91 -0.17
C LEU A 75 7.37 -4.91 -1.37
N VAL A 76 8.68 -4.99 -1.14
CA VAL A 76 9.66 -5.13 -2.24
C VAL A 76 9.43 -6.46 -2.97
N LEU A 77 9.17 -7.55 -2.25
CA LEU A 77 8.83 -8.83 -2.84
C LEU A 77 7.49 -8.81 -3.58
N MET A 78 6.48 -8.14 -3.03
CA MET A 78 5.19 -7.95 -3.71
C MET A 78 5.38 -7.30 -5.08
N VAL A 79 6.15 -6.21 -5.14
CA VAL A 79 6.43 -5.49 -6.38
C VAL A 79 7.30 -6.32 -7.33
N SER A 80 8.29 -7.06 -6.81
CA SER A 80 9.18 -7.88 -7.65
C SER A 80 8.45 -9.04 -8.32
N LEU A 81 7.38 -9.54 -7.71
CA LEU A 81 6.48 -10.55 -8.26
C LEU A 81 5.35 -9.97 -9.13
N GLY A 82 5.33 -8.65 -9.35
CA GLY A 82 4.33 -7.98 -10.17
C GLY A 82 2.94 -7.87 -9.53
N VAL A 83 2.83 -8.11 -8.22
CA VAL A 83 1.55 -8.00 -7.50
C VAL A 83 1.31 -6.53 -7.14
N THR A 84 0.17 -5.98 -7.54
CA THR A 84 -0.16 -4.56 -7.29
C THR A 84 -1.24 -4.34 -6.22
N SER A 85 -1.87 -5.42 -5.77
CA SER A 85 -3.01 -5.40 -4.85
C SER A 85 -2.60 -5.91 -3.48
N ILE A 86 -2.71 -5.07 -2.44
CA ILE A 86 -2.38 -5.45 -1.05
C ILE A 86 -3.24 -6.62 -0.56
N PRO A 87 -4.58 -6.65 -0.75
CA PRO A 87 -5.39 -7.81 -0.36
C PRO A 87 -4.92 -9.12 -1.01
N THR A 88 -4.63 -9.08 -2.31
CA THR A 88 -4.11 -10.24 -3.04
C THR A 88 -2.75 -10.67 -2.51
N TRP A 89 -1.88 -9.72 -2.17
CA TRP A 89 -0.59 -10.04 -1.56
C TRP A 89 -0.74 -10.70 -0.18
N VAL A 90 -1.64 -10.19 0.66
CA VAL A 90 -1.94 -10.78 1.97
C VAL A 90 -2.45 -12.22 1.83
N GLU A 91 -3.36 -12.48 0.88
CA GLU A 91 -3.81 -13.84 0.58
C GLU A 91 -2.65 -14.74 0.14
N MET A 92 -1.78 -14.26 -0.76
CA MET A 92 -0.59 -15.01 -1.18
C MET A 92 0.35 -15.33 -0.01
N LEU A 93 0.59 -14.38 0.90
CA LEU A 93 1.37 -14.59 2.11
C LEU A 93 0.72 -15.64 3.04
N MET A 94 -0.61 -15.65 3.14
CA MET A 94 -1.33 -16.63 3.96
C MET A 94 -1.26 -18.05 3.40
N TYR A 95 -1.27 -18.21 2.07
CA TYR A 95 -1.27 -19.53 1.43
C TYR A 95 0.12 -20.05 1.09
N SER A 96 1.14 -19.18 1.03
CA SER A 96 2.51 -19.57 0.68
C SER A 96 3.47 -19.34 1.84
N ASP A 97 3.85 -20.44 2.50
CA ASP A 97 4.87 -20.45 3.56
C ASP A 97 6.21 -19.88 3.05
N VAL A 98 6.56 -20.15 1.79
CA VAL A 98 7.76 -19.63 1.16
C VAL A 98 7.72 -18.10 1.13
N LEU A 99 6.65 -17.50 0.62
CA LEU A 99 6.53 -16.03 0.55
C LEU A 99 6.46 -15.38 1.93
N ALA A 100 5.81 -16.03 2.90
CA ALA A 100 5.79 -15.57 4.29
C ALA A 100 7.20 -15.51 4.87
N ILE A 101 7.98 -16.59 4.74
CA ILE A 101 9.35 -16.68 5.25
C ILE A 101 10.29 -15.72 4.54
N LEU A 102 10.21 -15.62 3.20
CA LEU A 102 11.01 -14.65 2.43
C LEU A 102 10.67 -13.20 2.80
N SER A 103 9.44 -12.94 3.24
CA SER A 103 9.04 -11.63 3.75
C SER A 103 9.50 -11.36 5.18
N GLY A 104 10.03 -12.36 5.90
CA GLY A 104 10.46 -12.25 7.30
C GLY A 104 9.37 -12.61 8.33
N PHE A 105 8.26 -13.20 7.89
CA PHE A 105 7.12 -13.58 8.74
C PHE A 105 7.14 -15.07 9.09
N GLU A 106 6.59 -15.41 10.25
CA GLU A 106 6.36 -16.79 10.64
C GLU A 106 5.17 -17.38 9.88
N GLN A 107 5.20 -18.71 9.66
CA GLN A 107 4.06 -19.42 9.09
C GLN A 107 2.82 -19.18 9.97
N ALA A 108 1.65 -19.01 9.34
CA ALA A 108 0.38 -18.66 9.97
C ALA A 108 0.32 -17.29 10.70
N ARG A 109 1.44 -16.55 10.83
CA ARG A 109 1.47 -15.21 11.42
C ARG A 109 1.91 -14.17 10.39
N THR A 110 1.03 -13.88 9.43
CA THR A 110 1.26 -12.88 8.38
C THR A 110 0.49 -11.59 8.65
N PRO A 111 0.95 -10.45 8.11
CA PRO A 111 0.26 -9.16 8.30
C PRO A 111 -1.09 -9.14 7.60
N SER A 112 -2.08 -8.52 8.26
CA SER A 112 -3.35 -8.21 7.63
C SER A 112 -3.24 -7.04 6.65
N VAL A 113 -4.27 -6.85 5.82
CA VAL A 113 -4.38 -5.69 4.93
C VAL A 113 -4.25 -4.36 5.71
N GLY A 114 -4.87 -4.30 6.90
CA GLY A 114 -4.78 -3.14 7.78
C GLY A 114 -3.35 -2.87 8.26
N ALA A 115 -2.59 -3.91 8.58
CA ALA A 115 -1.20 -3.77 9.02
C ALA A 115 -0.30 -3.15 7.93
N PHE A 116 -0.49 -3.52 6.66
CA PHE A 116 0.21 -2.89 5.53
C PHE A 116 -0.14 -1.41 5.37
N TYR A 117 -1.41 -1.05 5.47
CA TYR A 117 -1.81 0.36 5.39
C TYR A 117 -1.33 1.17 6.60
N ASP A 118 -1.32 0.59 7.79
CA ASP A 118 -0.77 1.22 8.98
C ASP A 118 0.74 1.43 8.85
N PHE A 119 1.47 0.47 8.29
CA PHE A 119 2.89 0.62 7.96
C PHE A 119 3.11 1.76 6.97
N TRP A 120 2.38 1.80 5.85
CA TRP A 120 2.50 2.86 4.85
C TRP A 120 2.20 4.25 5.45
N ASN A 121 1.15 4.35 6.28
CA ASN A 121 0.80 5.60 6.95
C ASN A 121 1.90 6.10 7.91
N ARG A 122 2.72 5.21 8.46
CA ARG A 122 3.87 5.58 9.31
C ARG A 122 5.07 6.02 8.47
N LEU A 123 5.31 5.35 7.35
CA LEU A 123 6.38 5.71 6.40
C LEU A 123 6.10 7.05 5.70
N TRP A 124 4.84 7.44 5.60
CA TRP A 124 4.43 8.69 4.98
C TRP A 124 4.74 9.90 5.87
N LEU A 125 5.92 10.50 5.67
CA LEU A 125 6.47 11.63 6.44
C LEU A 125 5.72 12.98 6.26
N GLU A 126 4.56 13.00 5.61
CA GLU A 126 3.79 14.23 5.43
C GLU A 126 3.32 14.80 6.77
N ASP A 127 3.47 16.12 6.94
CA ASP A 127 2.97 16.81 8.13
C ASP A 127 1.44 16.62 8.26
N LYS A 128 1.05 15.92 9.32
CA LYS A 128 -0.35 15.66 9.66
C LYS A 128 -1.17 16.95 9.77
N ARG A 129 -0.57 18.07 10.17
CA ARG A 129 -1.22 19.39 10.24
C ARG A 129 -1.54 19.90 8.85
N LEU A 130 -0.58 19.87 7.93
CA LEU A 130 -0.78 20.25 6.53
C LEU A 130 -1.83 19.35 5.86
N ARG A 131 -1.74 18.04 6.05
CA ARG A 131 -2.76 17.09 5.55
C ARG A 131 -4.16 17.41 6.05
N LYS A 132 -4.30 17.72 7.35
CA LYS A 132 -5.58 18.15 7.96
C LYS A 132 -6.05 19.49 7.39
N GLN A 133 -5.17 20.46 7.18
CA GLN A 133 -5.52 21.75 6.57
C GLN A 133 -6.00 21.59 5.12
N CYS A 134 -5.33 20.74 4.33
CA CYS A 134 -5.77 20.38 2.98
C CYS A 134 -7.14 19.69 2.98
N LYS A 135 -7.40 18.78 3.93
CA LYS A 135 -8.74 18.19 4.11
C LYS A 135 -9.79 19.22 4.57
N LYS A 136 -9.43 20.23 5.36
CA LYS A 136 -10.36 21.32 5.75
C LYS A 136 -10.68 22.27 4.59
N ARG A 137 -9.87 22.30 3.53
CA ARG A 137 -10.20 22.94 2.24
C ARG A 137 -11.22 22.13 1.43
N ILE A 138 -12.05 21.27 2.05
CA ILE A 138 -13.27 20.77 1.40
C ILE A 138 -14.04 21.99 0.87
N ARG A 139 -14.24 22.00 -0.46
CA ARG A 139 -14.96 23.07 -1.17
C ARG A 139 -16.23 23.40 -0.37
N LYS A 140 -16.43 24.68 -0.04
CA LYS A 140 -17.66 25.15 0.60
C LYS A 140 -18.86 24.53 -0.12
N LYS A 141 -19.73 23.82 0.61
CA LYS A 141 -20.99 23.32 0.05
C LYS A 141 -21.66 24.50 -0.63
N SER A 142 -21.93 24.40 -1.94
CA SER A 142 -22.60 25.48 -2.64
C SER A 142 -23.97 25.65 -2.00
N LYS A 143 -24.26 26.86 -1.49
CA LYS A 143 -25.58 27.17 -0.94
C LYS A 143 -26.61 26.96 -2.06
N LYS A 144 -27.80 26.47 -1.70
CA LYS A 144 -28.93 26.42 -2.63
C LYS A 144 -29.19 27.86 -3.10
N PRO A 145 -29.30 28.15 -4.41
CA PRO A 145 -29.67 29.47 -4.91
C PRO A 145 -31.00 29.92 -4.27
N LYS A 146 -31.09 31.21 -3.93
CA LYS A 146 -32.21 31.78 -3.16
C LYS A 146 -33.56 31.62 -3.87
N ASP A 147 -33.54 31.58 -5.21
CA ASP A 147 -34.74 31.54 -6.05
C ASP A 147 -35.29 30.13 -6.27
N ALA A 148 -34.68 29.10 -5.67
CA ALA A 148 -35.09 27.72 -5.87
C ALA A 148 -36.28 27.34 -4.99
N LYS A 149 -37.48 27.28 -5.58
CA LYS A 149 -38.74 26.89 -4.94
C LYS A 149 -38.66 25.51 -4.25
N LYS A 150 -39.51 25.32 -3.24
CA LYS A 150 -39.63 24.06 -2.50
C LYS A 150 -40.26 23.00 -3.42
N ARG A 151 -39.68 21.81 -3.50
CA ARG A 151 -40.10 20.67 -4.37
C ARG A 151 -39.80 20.79 -5.88
N GLU A 152 -39.17 21.87 -6.34
CA GLU A 152 -38.66 21.94 -7.72
C GLU A 152 -37.19 21.50 -7.80
N LYS A 153 -36.84 20.81 -8.89
CA LYS A 153 -35.44 20.46 -9.19
C LYS A 153 -34.64 21.75 -9.44
N LEU A 154 -33.41 21.78 -8.93
CA LEU A 154 -32.49 22.88 -9.24
C LEU A 154 -32.20 22.92 -10.74
N PRO A 155 -32.11 24.12 -11.35
CA PRO A 155 -31.71 24.24 -12.74
C PRO A 155 -30.32 23.64 -12.93
N ASN A 156 -30.10 23.03 -14.09
CA ASN A 156 -28.80 22.47 -14.43
C ASN A 156 -27.73 23.58 -14.34
N ARG A 157 -26.70 23.37 -13.52
CA ARG A 157 -25.59 24.33 -13.31
C ARG A 157 -24.85 24.68 -14.61
N ARG A 158 -24.87 23.79 -15.61
CA ARG A 158 -24.28 24.00 -16.93
C ARG A 158 -25.29 23.60 -18.02
N PRO A 159 -26.25 24.48 -18.38
CA PRO A 159 -27.18 24.19 -19.45
C PRO A 159 -26.45 24.02 -20.79
N GLY A 160 -26.97 23.18 -21.68
CA GLY A 160 -26.38 22.91 -22.99
C GLY A 160 -25.08 22.09 -22.96
N THR A 161 -24.81 21.36 -21.88
CA THR A 161 -23.68 20.41 -21.81
C THR A 161 -23.79 19.34 -22.90
N VAL A 162 -25.00 18.83 -23.14
CA VAL A 162 -25.27 17.83 -24.19
C VAL A 162 -25.01 18.41 -25.58
N ASP A 163 -25.51 19.61 -25.88
CA ASP A 163 -25.25 20.24 -27.19
C ASP A 163 -23.78 20.55 -27.42
N ARG A 164 -23.06 20.92 -26.36
CA ARG A 164 -21.60 21.10 -26.42
C ARG A 164 -20.90 19.77 -26.69
N LEU A 165 -21.35 18.69 -26.06
CA LEU A 165 -20.83 17.36 -26.27
C LEU A 165 -21.06 16.90 -27.73
N VAL A 166 -22.29 17.01 -28.22
CA VAL A 166 -22.67 16.66 -29.60
C VAL A 166 -21.87 17.49 -30.60
N ARG A 167 -21.71 18.80 -30.37
CA ARG A 167 -20.86 19.66 -31.22
C ARG A 167 -19.39 19.24 -31.21
N SER A 168 -18.84 18.84 -30.07
CA SER A 168 -17.46 18.36 -29.97
C SER A 168 -17.28 17.03 -30.71
N PHE A 169 -18.22 16.09 -30.57
CA PHE A 169 -18.23 14.84 -31.34
C PHE A 169 -18.28 15.10 -32.85
N ARG A 170 -19.19 15.97 -33.32
CA ARG A 170 -19.28 16.36 -34.73
C ARG A 170 -17.99 17.00 -35.26
N LYS A 171 -17.20 17.66 -34.40
CA LYS A 171 -15.90 18.24 -34.73
C LYS A 171 -14.72 17.26 -34.62
N GLY A 172 -14.99 15.95 -34.44
CA GLY A 172 -13.95 14.92 -34.32
C GLY A 172 -13.15 14.98 -33.02
N LYS A 173 -13.57 15.79 -32.03
CA LYS A 173 -12.95 15.83 -30.70
C LYS A 173 -13.59 14.76 -29.83
N PHE A 174 -13.06 13.54 -29.95
CA PHE A 174 -13.36 12.48 -28.99
C PHE A 174 -12.74 12.87 -27.65
N PHE A 175 -13.41 12.51 -26.54
CA PHE A 175 -12.69 12.45 -25.28
C PHE A 175 -11.50 11.56 -25.53
N SER A 176 -10.29 12.13 -25.48
CA SER A 176 -9.12 11.28 -25.34
C SER A 176 -9.42 10.35 -24.18
N THR A 177 -9.01 9.10 -24.32
CA THR A 177 -9.13 7.97 -23.37
C THR A 177 -8.48 8.24 -22.00
N ARG A 178 -8.44 9.49 -21.55
CA ARG A 178 -8.04 9.91 -20.22
C ARG A 178 -9.25 9.83 -19.30
N ARG A 179 -9.20 8.81 -18.46
CA ARG A 179 -10.19 8.46 -17.45
C ARG A 179 -10.65 9.68 -16.63
N PRO A 180 -11.94 9.74 -16.24
CA PRO A 180 -12.54 10.89 -15.55
C PRO A 180 -11.95 11.21 -14.17
N GLU A 181 -11.09 10.37 -13.63
CA GLU A 181 -10.42 10.51 -12.33
C GLU A 181 -9.22 11.48 -12.30
N ARG A 182 -8.97 12.23 -13.38
CA ARG A 182 -7.96 13.31 -13.45
C ARG A 182 -8.55 14.72 -13.64
N LEU A 183 -9.78 14.96 -13.15
CA LEU A 183 -10.42 16.30 -13.13
C LEU A 183 -10.65 16.82 -11.71
#